data_AF-E8LT73-F1
#
_entry.id   AF-E8LT73-F1
#
_cell.length_a   1.000
_cell.length_b   1.000
_cell.length_c   1.000
_cell.angle_alpha   90.00
_cell.angle_beta   90.00
_cell.angle_gamma   90.00
#
_symmetry.space_group_name_H-M   'P 1'
#
loop_
_entity.id
_entity.type
_entity.pdbx_description
1 polymer ?
#
loop_
_entity_poly.entity_id
_entity_poly.type
_entity_poly.pdbx_seq_one_letter_code
_entity_poly.pdbx_strand_id
1 'polypeptide(L)'
;MSEIRQVGPNHWVGPEDCGFTPNFHITQHGVDHYPNGHLMQQEPLHPGNKKITLVHHTVAKEKTEDLGEFFEAFSAGGHEGFIDMRVQSVHGRGGNVYAVVFFTLLWLVIKTSMVYTAGDTWSPSYVDMTVMAILTICMGLSLFKPIAMPVRFHKKNQEVYVWHNKVLYRIPWQECEISVIVAKTHMGYGRLKDGYELMLWLNPQHAVNADLTGQRHQYLSLLHNMGTHVPIYGYWEYVRRYMADEQPLWYEINNKPRQMRVNFELAQEEGRSKLFAIATFILVLPLSFLLRPADFSLWCNPLKHKWPEQVHEWTGKRCNWH
;
A
#
# COMPACT_ATOMS: atom_id res chain seq x y z
N MET A 1 20.09 13.62 -8.97
CA MET A 1 21.00 14.07 -7.89
C MET A 1 20.19 13.93 -6.60
N SER A 2 20.80 13.47 -5.51
CA SER A 2 20.11 13.34 -4.22
C SER A 2 19.62 14.73 -3.79
N GLU A 3 18.35 14.84 -3.44
CA GLU A 3 17.74 16.05 -2.90
C GLU A 3 17.96 16.14 -1.38
N ILE A 4 18.29 15.02 -0.75
CA ILE A 4 18.67 14.93 0.66
C ILE A 4 20.10 15.46 0.85
N ARG A 5 20.24 16.46 1.73
CA ARG A 5 21.50 17.15 2.02
C ARG A 5 22.04 16.71 3.37
N GLN A 6 23.30 16.31 3.42
CA GLN A 6 23.99 16.09 4.68
C GLN A 6 24.34 17.44 5.31
N VAL A 7 23.87 17.68 6.52
CA VAL A 7 24.11 18.93 7.27
C VAL A 7 25.00 18.69 8.51
N GLY A 8 25.24 17.43 8.87
CA GLY A 8 26.17 17.06 9.94
C GLY A 8 26.65 15.60 9.84
N PRO A 9 27.53 15.15 10.76
CA PRO A 9 28.14 13.82 10.71
C PRO A 9 27.15 12.65 10.68
N ASN A 10 25.96 12.81 11.29
CA ASN A 10 24.87 11.82 11.31
C ASN A 10 23.50 12.49 11.09
N HIS A 11 23.45 13.59 10.34
CA HIS A 11 22.22 14.37 10.14
C HIS A 11 22.07 14.76 8.68
N TRP A 12 20.91 14.41 8.14
CA TRP A 12 20.48 14.74 6.78
C TRP A 12 19.12 15.41 6.80
N VAL A 13 18.93 16.33 5.86
CA VAL A 13 17.70 17.11 5.70
C VAL A 13 17.18 16.86 4.30
N GLY A 14 15.92 16.41 4.20
CA GLY A 14 15.24 16.29 2.91
C GLY A 14 14.70 17.63 2.41
N PRO A 15 14.19 17.70 1.18
CA PRO A 15 13.56 18.89 0.65
C PRO A 15 12.29 19.24 1.43
N GLU A 16 12.01 20.54 1.56
CA GLU A 16 10.72 21.01 2.04
C GLU A 16 9.65 20.70 1.00
N ASP A 17 8.57 20.04 1.42
CA ASP A 17 7.39 19.79 0.60
C ASP A 17 6.15 19.86 1.50
N CYS A 18 5.08 20.52 1.03
CA CYS A 18 3.87 20.80 1.78
C CYS A 18 4.14 21.38 3.19
N GLY A 19 5.09 22.32 3.31
CA GLY A 19 5.44 22.98 4.57
C GLY A 19 6.14 22.08 5.61
N PHE A 20 6.59 20.89 5.21
CA PHE A 20 7.31 19.96 6.08
C PHE A 20 8.69 19.61 5.52
N THR A 21 9.69 19.64 6.40
CA THR A 21 11.08 19.32 6.07
C THR A 21 11.54 18.14 6.94
N PRO A 22 11.76 16.96 6.34
CA PRO A 22 12.12 15.77 7.09
C PRO A 22 13.58 15.78 7.53
N ASN A 23 13.83 15.22 8.72
CA ASN A 23 15.14 15.19 9.35
C ASN A 23 15.57 13.75 9.67
N PHE A 24 16.57 13.27 8.94
CA PHE A 24 17.06 11.90 9.06
C PHE A 24 18.36 11.85 9.85
N HIS A 25 18.48 10.83 10.69
CA HIS A 25 19.63 10.59 11.54
C HIS A 25 20.00 9.11 11.56
N ILE A 26 21.28 8.85 11.84
CA ILE A 26 21.69 7.53 12.35
C ILE A 26 21.56 7.60 13.87
N THR A 27 20.63 6.82 14.41
CA THR A 27 20.32 6.81 15.86
C THR A 27 20.99 5.64 16.54
N GLN A 28 21.44 5.80 17.79
CA GLN A 28 22.01 4.70 18.58
C GLN A 28 21.04 3.52 18.72
N HIS A 29 19.76 3.80 19.00
CA HIS A 29 18.71 2.77 19.07
C HIS A 29 18.66 1.92 17.79
N GLY A 30 18.65 2.56 16.62
CA GLY A 30 18.71 1.84 15.35
C GLY A 30 19.98 1.02 15.16
N VAL A 31 21.15 1.52 15.57
CA VAL A 31 22.41 0.76 15.49
C VAL A 31 22.33 -0.54 16.30
N ASP A 32 21.76 -0.46 17.50
CA ASP A 32 21.71 -1.56 18.46
C ASP A 32 20.64 -2.60 18.10
N HIS A 33 19.47 -2.13 17.63
CA HIS A 33 18.29 -2.98 17.49
C HIS A 33 17.92 -3.35 16.05
N TYR A 34 18.31 -2.52 15.06
CA TYR A 34 17.86 -2.69 13.67
C TYR A 34 18.93 -3.35 12.79
N PRO A 35 18.51 -4.14 11.78
CA PRO A 35 19.43 -4.65 10.76
C PRO A 35 20.05 -3.46 10.02
N ASN A 36 21.38 -3.43 9.93
CA ASN A 36 22.15 -2.36 9.27
C ASN A 36 21.87 -0.94 9.79
N GLY A 37 21.45 -0.77 11.05
CA GLY A 37 21.10 0.54 11.60
C GLY A 37 22.22 1.59 11.52
N HIS A 38 23.49 1.17 11.50
CA HIS A 38 24.65 2.04 11.31
C HIS A 38 24.78 2.65 9.90
N LEU A 39 24.04 2.14 8.92
CA LEU A 39 23.97 2.68 7.55
C LEU A 39 22.65 3.39 7.27
N MET A 40 21.72 3.34 8.22
CA MET A 40 20.34 3.70 7.97
C MET A 40 20.06 5.14 8.37
N GLN A 41 19.75 5.96 7.38
CA GLN A 41 19.26 7.32 7.58
C GLN A 41 17.77 7.24 7.89
N GLN A 42 17.38 7.52 9.13
CA GLN A 42 16.00 7.39 9.57
C GLN A 42 15.48 8.57 10.37
N GLU A 43 14.18 8.77 10.29
CA GLU A 43 13.44 9.68 11.14
C GLU A 43 12.45 8.87 11.99
N PRO A 44 12.72 8.68 13.29
CA PRO A 44 11.78 8.02 14.18
C PRO A 44 10.49 8.84 14.33
N LEU A 45 9.34 8.17 14.18
CA LEU A 45 8.00 8.77 14.29
C LEU A 45 7.27 8.31 15.56
N HIS A 46 7.40 7.03 15.89
CA HIS A 46 6.84 6.40 17.11
C HIS A 46 7.95 5.56 17.78
N PRO A 47 8.12 5.55 19.12
CA PRO A 47 7.23 6.00 20.21
C PRO A 47 7.10 7.50 20.49
N GLY A 48 7.76 8.37 19.73
CA GLY A 48 7.65 9.83 19.91
C GLY A 48 6.29 10.47 19.56
N ASN A 49 5.36 9.70 18.97
CA ASN A 49 4.08 10.19 18.45
C ASN A 49 4.21 11.52 17.67
N LYS A 50 5.22 11.60 16.81
CA LYS A 50 5.63 12.85 16.16
C LYS A 50 4.50 13.40 15.30
N LYS A 51 4.02 14.59 15.62
CA LYS A 51 2.99 15.30 14.83
C LYS A 51 3.63 16.01 13.64
N ILE A 52 3.03 15.85 12.48
CA ILE A 52 3.48 16.44 11.22
C ILE A 52 2.35 17.28 10.64
N THR A 53 2.63 18.55 10.43
CA THR A 53 1.68 19.49 9.82
C THR A 53 2.01 19.59 8.34
N LEU A 54 1.15 19.01 7.50
CA LEU A 54 1.22 19.17 6.05
C LEU A 54 0.32 20.34 5.63
N VAL A 55 0.92 21.37 5.05
CA VAL A 55 0.24 22.56 4.51
C VAL A 55 0.04 22.37 3.01
N HIS A 56 -1.20 22.08 2.60
CA HIS A 56 -1.56 22.05 1.18
C HIS A 56 -1.82 23.48 0.68
N HIS A 57 -0.86 24.04 -0.06
CA HIS A 57 -0.91 25.44 -0.51
C HIS A 57 -1.89 25.73 -1.67
N THR A 58 -2.48 24.71 -2.29
CA THR A 58 -3.21 24.85 -3.57
C THR A 58 -4.72 24.68 -3.52
N VAL A 59 -5.31 24.47 -2.35
CA VAL A 59 -6.74 24.16 -2.28
C VAL A 59 -7.49 25.27 -1.55
N ALA A 60 -8.27 26.03 -2.32
CA ALA A 60 -9.21 27.00 -1.80
C ALA A 60 -10.07 26.36 -0.70
N LYS A 61 -10.22 27.06 0.43
CA LYS A 61 -10.88 26.66 1.69
C LYS A 61 -12.27 26.00 1.56
N GLU A 62 -12.90 26.04 0.39
CA GLU A 62 -14.27 25.54 0.17
C GLU A 62 -14.35 24.17 -0.49
N LYS A 63 -13.22 23.62 -0.97
CA LYS A 63 -13.14 22.25 -1.46
C LYS A 63 -11.79 21.68 -1.09
N THR A 64 -11.52 21.45 0.19
CA THR A 64 -10.52 20.45 0.58
C THR A 64 -10.97 19.13 -0.05
N GLU A 65 -10.64 18.91 -1.33
CA GLU A 65 -10.82 17.63 -1.97
C GLU A 65 -10.08 16.64 -1.09
N ASP A 66 -10.91 15.81 -0.49
CA ASP A 66 -10.60 14.99 0.64
C ASP A 66 -9.41 14.11 0.29
N LEU A 67 -8.50 13.92 1.25
CA LEU A 67 -7.51 12.84 1.20
C LEU A 67 -8.19 11.44 1.27
N GLY A 68 -9.46 11.33 0.88
CA GLY A 68 -10.19 10.09 0.68
C GLY A 68 -9.56 9.21 -0.38
N GLU A 69 -9.04 9.78 -1.48
CA GLU A 69 -8.28 9.02 -2.48
C GLU A 69 -6.98 8.44 -1.89
N PHE A 70 -6.35 9.18 -0.98
CA PHE A 70 -5.18 8.74 -0.25
C PHE A 70 -5.54 7.55 0.65
N PHE A 71 -6.59 7.65 1.47
CA PHE A 71 -7.05 6.52 2.28
C PHE A 71 -7.50 5.31 1.45
N GLU A 72 -8.20 5.52 0.33
CA GLU A 72 -8.61 4.47 -0.59
C GLU A 72 -7.44 3.68 -1.16
N ALA A 73 -6.34 4.35 -1.45
CA ALA A 73 -5.14 3.71 -1.97
C ALA A 73 -4.47 2.78 -0.94
N PHE A 74 -4.50 3.16 0.35
CA PHE A 74 -3.72 2.49 1.41
C PHE A 74 -4.54 1.60 2.35
N SER A 75 -5.86 1.76 2.42
CA SER A 75 -6.71 0.97 3.31
C SER A 75 -7.09 -0.38 2.69
N ALA A 76 -7.01 -1.44 3.48
CA ALA A 76 -7.66 -2.73 3.19
C ALA A 76 -9.10 -2.77 3.73
N GLY A 77 -9.45 -1.86 4.66
CA GLY A 77 -10.79 -1.72 5.23
C GLY A 77 -10.79 -0.96 6.56
N GLY A 78 -11.90 -0.28 6.86
CA GLY A 78 -12.13 0.39 8.14
C GLY A 78 -13.27 -0.26 8.92
N HIS A 79 -13.09 -0.42 10.22
CA HIS A 79 -14.11 -0.85 11.19
C HIS A 79 -14.18 0.15 12.33
N GLU A 80 -15.30 0.14 13.04
CA GLU A 80 -15.51 0.98 14.23
C GLU A 80 -14.38 0.86 15.28
N GLY A 81 -13.75 -0.33 15.41
CA GLY A 81 -12.71 -0.59 16.42
C GLY A 81 -11.28 -0.73 15.91
N PHE A 82 -11.09 -0.90 14.59
CA PHE A 82 -9.76 -1.04 13.98
C PHE A 82 -9.75 -0.62 12.51
N ILE A 83 -8.58 -0.25 12.01
CA ILE A 83 -8.31 -0.08 10.58
C ILE A 83 -7.30 -1.13 10.13
N ASP A 84 -7.53 -1.71 8.96
CA ASP A 84 -6.59 -2.59 8.28
C ASP A 84 -5.90 -1.78 7.18
N MET A 85 -4.59 -1.58 7.29
CA MET A 85 -3.80 -0.82 6.31
C MET A 85 -2.92 -1.76 5.50
N ARG A 86 -2.93 -1.59 4.17
CA ARG A 86 -2.10 -2.38 3.26
C ARG A 86 -0.63 -2.06 3.46
N VAL A 87 0.21 -3.04 3.15
CA VAL A 87 1.68 -2.95 3.15
C VAL A 87 2.21 -2.71 1.73
N GLN A 88 3.46 -2.26 1.59
CA GLN A 88 4.03 -1.84 0.32
C GLN A 88 3.94 -2.90 -0.80
N SER A 89 4.06 -4.18 -0.43
CA SER A 89 3.99 -5.30 -1.38
C SER A 89 2.65 -5.38 -2.13
N VAL A 90 1.59 -4.75 -1.60
CA VAL A 90 0.24 -4.69 -2.17
C VAL A 90 0.09 -3.51 -3.13
N HIS A 91 0.65 -2.34 -2.79
CA HIS A 91 0.54 -1.12 -3.62
C HIS A 91 1.22 -1.25 -4.99
N GLY A 92 2.32 -2.01 -5.09
CA GLY A 92 3.06 -2.19 -6.34
C GLY A 92 2.47 -3.18 -7.35
N ARG A 93 1.33 -3.83 -7.04
CA ARG A 93 0.79 -4.93 -7.87
C ARG A 93 0.16 -4.46 -9.17
N GLY A 94 -0.39 -3.25 -9.20
CA GLY A 94 -1.02 -2.68 -10.38
C GLY A 94 -0.04 -2.45 -11.52
N GLY A 95 1.22 -2.09 -11.23
CA GLY A 95 2.20 -1.69 -12.24
C GLY A 95 2.46 -2.76 -13.31
N ASN A 96 2.65 -4.03 -12.89
CA ASN A 96 2.86 -5.12 -13.84
C ASN A 96 1.61 -5.44 -14.65
N VAL A 97 0.43 -5.40 -14.03
CA VAL A 97 -0.84 -5.64 -14.75
C VAL A 97 -1.06 -4.53 -15.79
N TYR A 98 -0.83 -3.27 -15.43
CA TYR A 98 -0.83 -2.14 -16.36
C TYR A 98 0.15 -2.34 -17.52
N ALA A 99 1.38 -2.77 -17.23
CA ALA A 99 2.38 -3.02 -18.25
C ALA A 99 1.92 -4.11 -19.23
N VAL A 100 1.34 -5.21 -18.74
CA VAL A 100 0.83 -6.29 -19.61
C VAL A 100 -0.34 -5.80 -20.46
N VAL A 101 -1.29 -5.05 -19.90
CA VAL A 101 -2.40 -4.46 -20.65
C VAL A 101 -1.85 -3.53 -21.75
N PHE A 102 -0.91 -2.66 -21.40
CA PHE A 102 -0.26 -1.75 -22.35
C PHE A 102 0.43 -2.50 -23.49
N PHE A 103 1.26 -3.50 -23.18
CA PHE A 103 1.96 -4.28 -24.21
C PHE A 103 1.02 -5.12 -25.06
N THR A 104 -0.10 -5.59 -24.50
CA THR A 104 -1.15 -6.29 -25.26
C THR A 104 -1.80 -5.35 -26.27
N LEU A 105 -2.15 -4.13 -25.85
CA LEU A 105 -2.72 -3.11 -26.73
C LEU A 105 -1.71 -2.66 -27.79
N LEU A 106 -0.44 -2.50 -27.41
CA LEU A 106 0.63 -2.17 -28.35
C LEU A 106 0.81 -3.27 -29.40
N TRP A 107 0.80 -4.54 -28.99
CA TRP A 107 0.87 -5.67 -29.91
C TRP A 107 -0.33 -5.69 -30.87
N LEU A 108 -1.54 -5.43 -30.35
CA LEU A 108 -2.74 -5.33 -31.17
C LEU A 108 -2.62 -4.23 -32.24
N VAL A 109 -2.06 -3.06 -31.88
CA VAL A 109 -1.80 -1.96 -32.83
C VAL A 109 -0.79 -2.40 -33.90
N ILE A 110 0.30 -3.07 -33.51
CA ILE A 110 1.31 -3.59 -34.43
C ILE A 110 0.68 -4.59 -35.41
N LYS A 111 -0.07 -5.58 -34.91
CA LYS A 111 -0.72 -6.59 -35.75
C LYS A 111 -1.74 -5.96 -36.70
N THR A 112 -2.54 -5.02 -36.20
CA THR A 112 -3.49 -4.26 -37.01
C THR A 112 -2.77 -3.52 -38.14
N SER A 113 -1.66 -2.85 -37.83
CA SER A 113 -0.84 -2.17 -38.84
C SER A 113 -0.32 -3.16 -39.89
N MET A 114 0.23 -4.30 -39.49
CA MET A 114 0.73 -5.34 -40.42
C MET A 114 -0.37 -5.84 -41.37
N VAL A 115 -1.59 -6.07 -40.85
CA VAL A 115 -2.72 -6.51 -41.68
C VAL A 115 -3.11 -5.45 -42.71
N TYR A 116 -3.27 -4.19 -42.28
CA TYR A 116 -3.79 -3.15 -43.17
C TYR A 116 -2.71 -2.51 -44.08
N THR A 117 -1.43 -2.57 -43.71
CA THR A 117 -0.34 -1.92 -44.47
C THR A 117 0.56 -2.90 -45.21
N ALA A 118 0.82 -4.09 -44.64
CA ALA A 118 1.71 -5.09 -45.20
C ALA A 118 0.95 -6.28 -45.83
N GLY A 119 -0.39 -6.28 -45.79
CA GLY A 119 -1.22 -7.35 -46.35
C GLY A 119 -1.15 -8.66 -45.56
N ASP A 120 -0.73 -8.60 -44.29
CA ASP A 120 -0.75 -9.76 -43.40
C ASP A 120 -2.20 -10.20 -43.09
N THR A 121 -2.37 -11.40 -42.52
CA THR A 121 -3.67 -11.93 -42.13
C THR A 121 -3.92 -11.79 -40.63
N TRP A 122 -5.19 -11.79 -40.25
CA TRP A 122 -5.60 -11.90 -38.84
C TRP A 122 -5.30 -13.26 -38.20
N SER A 123 -4.81 -14.23 -38.98
CA SER A 123 -4.42 -15.52 -38.43
C SER A 123 -3.22 -15.35 -37.48
N PRO A 124 -3.25 -15.97 -36.28
CA PRO A 124 -2.14 -15.87 -35.34
C PRO A 124 -0.89 -16.55 -35.91
N SER A 125 0.20 -15.80 -36.03
CA SER A 125 1.51 -16.34 -36.35
C SER A 125 2.19 -16.98 -35.13
N TYR A 126 3.31 -17.67 -35.35
CA TYR A 126 4.16 -18.14 -34.24
C TYR A 126 4.67 -17.00 -33.34
N VAL A 127 4.90 -15.81 -33.93
CA VAL A 127 5.32 -14.64 -33.16
C VAL A 127 4.17 -14.14 -32.29
N ASP A 128 2.95 -14.05 -32.84
CA ASP A 128 1.74 -13.68 -32.10
C ASP A 128 1.52 -14.61 -30.90
N MET A 129 1.59 -15.94 -31.14
CA MET A 129 1.44 -16.93 -30.08
C MET A 129 2.51 -16.77 -28.99
N THR A 130 3.77 -16.51 -29.37
CA THR A 130 4.87 -16.32 -28.42
C THR A 130 4.68 -15.06 -27.57
N VAL A 131 4.32 -13.93 -28.19
CA VAL A 131 4.06 -12.67 -27.47
C VAL A 131 2.89 -12.84 -26.52
N MET A 132 1.77 -13.41 -26.99
CA MET A 132 0.60 -13.66 -26.15
C MET A 132 0.88 -14.62 -25.01
N ALA A 133 1.70 -15.66 -25.22
CA ALA A 133 2.11 -16.58 -24.16
C ALA A 133 2.93 -15.86 -23.07
N ILE A 134 3.92 -15.05 -23.46
CA ILE A 134 4.74 -14.27 -22.51
C ILE A 134 3.85 -13.30 -21.71
N LEU A 135 2.98 -12.55 -22.38
CA LEU A 135 2.05 -11.62 -21.73
C LEU A 135 1.10 -12.35 -20.76
N THR A 136 0.60 -13.52 -21.14
CA THR A 136 -0.26 -14.36 -20.28
C THR A 136 0.48 -14.85 -19.05
N ILE A 137 1.75 -15.29 -19.19
CA ILE A 137 2.58 -15.71 -18.05
C ILE A 137 2.83 -14.52 -17.11
N CYS A 138 3.20 -13.35 -17.66
CA CYS A 138 3.42 -12.13 -16.87
C CYS A 138 2.15 -11.68 -16.13
N MET A 139 0.98 -11.79 -16.78
CA MET A 139 -0.32 -11.53 -16.15
C MET A 139 -0.57 -12.53 -15.02
N GLY A 140 -0.40 -13.82 -15.28
CA GLY A 140 -0.59 -14.87 -14.28
C GLY A 140 0.28 -14.67 -13.05
N LEU A 141 1.58 -14.43 -13.22
CA LEU A 141 2.50 -14.15 -12.11
C LEU A 141 2.05 -12.94 -11.27
N SER A 142 1.46 -11.93 -11.90
CA SER A 142 0.97 -10.73 -11.21
C SER A 142 -0.35 -10.97 -10.46
N LEU A 143 -1.29 -11.70 -11.07
CA LEU A 143 -2.60 -12.02 -10.48
C LEU A 143 -2.49 -13.04 -9.35
N PHE A 144 -1.60 -14.03 -9.47
CA PHE A 144 -1.41 -15.10 -8.48
C PHE A 144 -0.29 -14.85 -7.46
N LYS A 145 0.34 -13.67 -7.44
CA LYS A 145 1.29 -13.34 -6.36
C LYS A 145 0.57 -13.36 -5.01
N PRO A 146 1.06 -14.00 -3.93
CA PRO A 146 0.40 -13.98 -2.63
C PRO A 146 0.15 -12.55 -2.11
N ILE A 147 -1.00 -12.29 -1.50
CA ILE A 147 -1.30 -10.99 -0.88
C ILE A 147 -0.81 -11.02 0.56
N ALA A 148 0.11 -10.11 0.88
CA ALA A 148 0.55 -9.91 2.26
C ALA A 148 -0.62 -9.44 3.13
N MET A 149 -0.63 -9.88 4.38
CA MET A 149 -1.63 -9.43 5.35
C MET A 149 -1.49 -7.93 5.59
N PRO A 150 -2.61 -7.19 5.71
CA PRO A 150 -2.56 -5.80 6.16
C PRO A 150 -2.04 -5.72 7.59
N VAL A 151 -1.58 -4.55 8.00
CA VAL A 151 -1.32 -4.22 9.41
C VAL A 151 -2.62 -3.72 10.02
N ARG A 152 -3.03 -4.34 11.12
CA ARG A 152 -4.23 -3.94 11.84
C ARG A 152 -3.88 -3.00 12.98
N PHE A 153 -4.40 -1.79 12.94
CA PHE A 153 -4.30 -0.82 14.02
C PHE A 153 -5.62 -0.83 14.80
N HIS A 154 -5.59 -1.32 16.03
CA HIS A 154 -6.78 -1.51 16.85
C HIS A 154 -6.89 -0.43 17.92
N LYS A 155 -7.71 0.59 17.63
CA LYS A 155 -7.87 1.78 18.46
C LYS A 155 -8.34 1.47 19.87
N LYS A 156 -9.35 0.59 20.02
CA LYS A 156 -9.94 0.31 21.34
C LYS A 156 -8.99 -0.40 22.31
N ASN A 157 -8.12 -1.27 21.77
CA ASN A 157 -7.15 -2.03 22.57
C ASN A 157 -5.81 -1.32 22.67
N GLN A 158 -5.58 -0.28 21.84
CA GLN A 158 -4.28 0.37 21.68
C GLN A 158 -3.19 -0.65 21.31
N GLU A 159 -3.50 -1.51 20.32
CA GLU A 159 -2.63 -2.60 19.88
C GLU A 159 -2.51 -2.60 18.36
N VAL A 160 -1.35 -3.06 17.88
CA VAL A 160 -1.05 -3.26 16.46
C VAL A 160 -0.80 -4.75 16.22
N TYR A 161 -1.57 -5.33 15.30
CA TYR A 161 -1.39 -6.73 14.92
C TYR A 161 -0.73 -6.83 13.55
N VAL A 162 0.28 -7.70 13.45
CA VAL A 162 1.03 -7.92 12.22
C VAL A 162 1.24 -9.40 12.01
N TRP A 163 0.99 -9.88 10.79
CA TRP A 163 1.36 -11.22 10.36
C TRP A 163 2.46 -11.15 9.31
N HIS A 164 3.67 -11.53 9.68
CA HIS A 164 4.85 -11.44 8.81
C HIS A 164 5.67 -12.73 8.87
N ASN A 165 6.00 -13.33 7.73
CA ASN A 165 6.81 -14.55 7.63
C ASN A 165 6.36 -15.71 8.55
N LYS A 166 5.05 -15.90 8.69
CA LYS A 166 4.42 -16.89 9.61
C LYS A 166 4.56 -16.60 11.11
N VAL A 167 4.99 -15.39 11.47
CA VAL A 167 5.04 -14.89 12.85
C VAL A 167 3.92 -13.88 13.04
N LEU A 168 3.19 -14.04 14.14
CA LEU A 168 2.16 -13.13 14.61
C LEU A 168 2.75 -12.22 15.68
N TYR A 169 2.69 -10.93 15.43
CA TYR A 169 3.08 -9.91 16.40
C TYR A 169 1.83 -9.23 16.98
N ARG A 170 1.84 -9.04 18.29
CA ARG A 170 0.86 -8.22 19.03
C ARG A 170 1.64 -7.14 19.77
N ILE A 171 1.69 -5.96 19.17
CA ILE A 171 2.54 -4.86 19.61
C ILE A 171 1.67 -3.82 20.30
N PRO A 172 1.89 -3.51 21.59
CA PRO A 172 1.23 -2.36 22.23
C PRO A 172 1.54 -1.08 21.45
N TRP A 173 0.54 -0.22 21.23
CA TRP A 173 0.74 1.01 20.45
C TRP A 173 1.90 1.83 20.98
N GLN A 174 2.03 1.96 22.32
CA GLN A 174 3.11 2.71 22.98
C GLN A 174 4.52 2.17 22.69
N GLU A 175 4.64 0.88 22.42
CA GLU A 175 5.90 0.18 22.14
C GLU A 175 6.10 -0.04 20.64
N CYS A 176 5.16 0.42 19.81
CA CYS A 176 5.24 0.34 18.37
C CYS A 176 6.37 1.24 17.86
N GLU A 177 7.22 0.72 16.99
CA GLU A 177 8.33 1.46 16.44
C GLU A 177 8.09 1.72 14.96
N ILE A 178 7.86 2.99 14.62
CA ILE A 178 7.63 3.41 13.23
C ILE A 178 8.65 4.48 12.90
N SER A 179 9.34 4.32 11.77
CA SER A 179 10.28 5.32 11.26
C SER A 179 10.18 5.46 9.75
N VAL A 180 10.61 6.61 9.25
CA VAL A 180 10.83 6.81 7.81
C VAL A 180 12.30 6.63 7.52
N ILE A 181 12.62 5.81 6.55
CA ILE A 181 14.00 5.61 6.10
C ILE A 181 14.20 6.16 4.70
N VAL A 182 15.44 6.53 4.41
CA VAL A 182 15.87 6.92 3.06
C VAL A 182 16.48 5.70 2.38
N ALA A 183 15.81 5.23 1.33
CA ALA A 183 16.29 4.16 0.46
C ALA A 183 16.62 4.75 -0.92
N LYS A 184 17.90 4.88 -1.24
CA LYS A 184 18.33 5.30 -2.59
C LYS A 184 18.08 4.16 -3.56
N THR A 185 17.24 4.39 -4.56
CA THR A 185 17.00 3.41 -5.62
C THR A 185 17.28 4.02 -6.98
N HIS A 186 17.70 3.14 -7.89
CA HIS A 186 18.06 3.51 -9.24
C HIS A 186 16.78 3.65 -10.08
N MET A 187 16.40 4.88 -10.39
CA MET A 187 15.48 5.15 -11.49
C MET A 187 16.34 5.13 -12.76
N GLY A 188 15.98 4.32 -13.76
CA GLY A 188 16.81 4.10 -14.98
C GLY A 188 17.45 5.36 -15.60
N TYR A 189 18.44 5.15 -16.48
CA TYR A 189 19.33 6.20 -17.04
C TYR A 189 20.27 6.87 -16.01
N GLY A 190 20.80 6.11 -15.05
CA GLY A 190 21.97 6.50 -14.26
C GLY A 190 21.73 7.50 -13.11
N ARG A 191 20.47 7.88 -12.82
CA ARG A 191 20.16 8.84 -11.76
C ARG A 191 19.60 8.13 -10.54
N LEU A 192 20.39 8.07 -9.47
CA LEU A 192 19.89 7.75 -8.14
C LEU A 192 18.90 8.83 -7.71
N LYS A 193 17.69 8.40 -7.37
CA LYS A 193 16.67 9.26 -6.76
C LYS A 193 16.47 8.80 -5.32
N ASP A 194 16.14 9.74 -4.45
CA ASP A 194 15.86 9.45 -3.06
C ASP A 194 14.47 8.81 -2.96
N GLY A 195 14.41 7.59 -2.42
CA GLY A 195 13.18 6.92 -2.05
C GLY A 195 12.95 7.08 -0.55
N TYR A 196 11.71 7.34 -0.18
CA TYR A 196 11.28 7.41 1.21
C TYR A 196 10.45 6.17 1.51
N GLU A 197 10.71 5.54 2.64
CA GLU A 197 10.03 4.30 3.02
C GLU A 197 9.58 4.36 4.47
N LEU A 198 8.29 4.18 4.69
CA LEU A 198 7.68 4.04 5.99
C LEU A 198 7.85 2.60 6.48
N MET A 199 8.58 2.45 7.57
CA MET A 199 8.88 1.15 8.17
C MET A 199 8.16 0.99 9.50
N LEU A 200 7.58 -0.19 9.70
CA LEU A 200 7.20 -0.70 11.01
C LEU A 200 8.28 -1.69 11.46
N TRP A 201 8.93 -1.41 12.58
CA TRP A 201 9.91 -2.31 13.19
C TRP A 201 9.20 -3.33 14.08
N LEU A 202 9.40 -4.59 13.75
CA LEU A 202 8.83 -5.73 14.44
C LEU A 202 9.80 -6.15 15.54
N ASN A 203 9.54 -5.66 16.75
CA ASN A 203 10.28 -6.07 17.94
C ASN A 203 10.00 -7.56 18.23
N PRO A 204 11.04 -8.41 18.30
CA PRO A 204 10.90 -9.84 18.58
C PRO A 204 10.19 -10.17 19.89
N GLN A 205 10.23 -9.27 20.88
CA GLN A 205 9.56 -9.44 22.17
C GLN A 205 8.03 -9.51 22.04
N HIS A 206 7.46 -8.98 20.96
CA HIS A 206 6.02 -8.98 20.72
C HIS A 206 5.54 -10.13 19.84
N ALA A 207 6.43 -11.08 19.49
CA ALA A 207 6.07 -12.29 18.78
C ALA A 207 5.26 -13.22 19.70
N VAL A 208 4.05 -13.61 19.27
CA VAL A 208 3.12 -14.39 20.10
C VAL A 208 3.25 -15.89 19.85
N ASN A 209 3.49 -16.28 18.60
CA ASN A 209 3.48 -17.68 18.18
C ASN A 209 4.88 -18.27 17.95
N ALA A 210 5.93 -17.49 18.20
CA ALA A 210 7.32 -17.91 18.08
C ALA A 210 8.17 -17.18 19.11
N ASP A 211 9.09 -17.89 19.76
CA ASP A 211 10.11 -17.27 20.59
C ASP A 211 11.24 -16.76 19.71
N LEU A 212 11.30 -15.44 19.56
CA LEU A 212 12.33 -14.73 18.80
C LEU A 212 13.27 -13.93 19.72
N THR A 213 13.29 -14.26 21.02
CA THR A 213 14.09 -13.55 22.01
C THR A 213 15.56 -13.49 21.61
N GLY A 214 16.16 -12.30 21.68
CA GLY A 214 17.56 -12.05 21.32
C GLY A 214 17.82 -11.85 19.83
N GLN A 215 16.81 -11.95 18.96
CA GLN A 215 16.95 -11.57 17.56
C GLN A 215 16.91 -10.04 17.40
N ARG A 216 17.41 -9.54 16.27
CA ARG A 216 17.22 -8.13 15.89
C ARG A 216 15.79 -7.90 15.39
N HIS A 217 15.38 -6.64 15.34
CA HIS A 217 14.08 -6.26 14.81
C HIS A 217 13.99 -6.66 13.33
N GLN A 218 12.82 -7.12 12.91
CA GLN A 218 12.52 -7.24 11.48
C GLN A 218 11.83 -5.96 11.01
N TYR A 219 11.93 -5.62 9.74
CA TYR A 219 11.22 -4.46 9.19
C TYR A 219 10.08 -4.90 8.29
N LEU A 220 8.96 -4.20 8.41
CA LEU A 220 7.84 -4.30 7.49
C LEU A 220 7.65 -2.96 6.78
N SER A 221 7.85 -2.97 5.47
CA SER A 221 7.59 -1.80 4.62
C SER A 221 6.09 -1.56 4.50
N LEU A 222 5.62 -0.48 5.11
CA LEU A 222 4.22 -0.05 5.05
C LEU A 222 3.94 0.66 3.74
N LEU A 223 4.81 1.60 3.37
CA LEU A 223 4.69 2.40 2.16
C LEU A 223 6.06 2.83 1.67
N HIS A 224 6.28 2.80 0.37
CA HIS A 224 7.48 3.35 -0.26
C HIS A 224 7.09 4.25 -1.41
N ASN A 225 7.72 5.43 -1.46
CA ASN A 225 7.47 6.42 -2.49
C ASN A 225 8.76 7.10 -2.96
N MET A 226 8.85 7.32 -4.27
CA MET A 226 10.05 7.83 -4.91
C MET A 226 9.99 9.33 -5.17
N GLY A 227 10.92 10.07 -4.58
CA GLY A 227 11.14 11.49 -4.87
C GLY A 227 10.21 12.47 -4.17
N THR A 228 9.15 12.03 -3.50
CA THR A 228 8.41 12.88 -2.55
C THR A 228 8.12 12.12 -1.28
N HIS A 229 8.28 12.80 -0.16
CA HIS A 229 8.07 12.24 1.17
C HIS A 229 6.64 12.45 1.67
N VAL A 230 5.86 13.32 1.03
CA VAL A 230 4.52 13.72 1.47
C VAL A 230 3.58 12.52 1.64
N PRO A 231 3.51 11.55 0.71
CA PRO A 231 2.65 10.38 0.91
C PRO A 231 3.04 9.53 2.12
N ILE A 232 4.33 9.46 2.45
CA ILE A 232 4.82 8.70 3.60
C ILE A 232 4.33 9.33 4.90
N TYR A 233 4.51 10.63 5.03
CA TYR A 233 4.09 11.37 6.23
C TYR A 233 2.57 11.54 6.34
N GLY A 234 1.86 11.60 5.20
CA GLY A 234 0.40 11.56 5.16
C GLY A 234 -0.17 10.25 5.69
N TYR A 235 0.44 9.11 5.33
CA TYR A 235 0.07 7.79 5.86
C TYR A 235 0.28 7.74 7.37
N TRP A 236 1.44 8.18 7.82
CA TRP A 236 1.76 8.24 9.24
C TRP A 236 0.75 9.09 10.01
N GLU A 237 0.49 10.32 9.57
CA GLU A 237 -0.47 11.21 10.23
C GLU A 237 -1.88 10.62 10.29
N TYR A 238 -2.29 9.91 9.24
CA TYR A 238 -3.57 9.21 9.23
C TYR A 238 -3.65 8.17 10.36
N VAL A 239 -2.68 7.25 10.42
CA VAL A 239 -2.63 6.19 11.44
C VAL A 239 -2.49 6.79 12.85
N ARG A 240 -1.61 7.78 13.01
CA ARG A 240 -1.35 8.48 14.26
C ARG A 240 -2.63 9.09 14.84
N ARG A 241 -3.36 9.86 14.03
CA ARG A 241 -4.62 10.51 14.43
C ARG A 241 -5.67 9.47 14.78
N TYR A 242 -5.80 8.42 13.97
CA TYR A 242 -6.72 7.32 14.23
C TYR A 242 -6.48 6.67 15.60
N MET A 243 -5.22 6.32 15.91
CA MET A 243 -4.84 5.68 17.17
C MET A 243 -4.94 6.63 18.37
N ALA A 244 -4.68 7.92 18.17
CA ALA A 244 -4.74 8.95 19.21
C ALA A 244 -6.14 9.56 19.44
N ASP A 245 -7.16 9.08 18.71
CA ASP A 245 -8.52 9.65 18.73
C ASP A 245 -8.57 11.15 18.37
N GLU A 246 -7.66 11.59 17.50
CA GLU A 246 -7.68 12.93 16.93
C GLU A 246 -8.51 12.94 15.63
N GLN A 247 -9.09 14.09 15.28
CA GLN A 247 -9.83 14.25 14.02
C GLN A 247 -8.93 13.88 12.83
N PRO A 248 -9.21 12.79 12.10
CA PRO A 248 -8.38 12.36 11.00
C PRO A 248 -8.61 13.28 9.80
N LEU A 249 -7.70 13.20 8.83
CA LEU A 249 -7.77 14.00 7.61
C LEU A 249 -9.01 13.68 6.74
N TRP A 250 -9.71 12.58 7.03
CA TRP A 250 -11.02 12.19 6.49
C TRP A 250 -11.67 11.18 7.46
N TYR A 251 -12.93 11.38 7.86
CA TYR A 251 -13.70 10.40 8.64
C TYR A 251 -15.14 10.23 8.11
N GLU A 252 -15.28 9.50 7.02
CA GLU A 252 -16.45 8.64 6.86
C GLU A 252 -15.97 7.19 6.80
N ILE A 253 -16.03 6.50 7.95
CA ILE A 253 -16.02 5.03 7.93
C ILE A 253 -17.33 4.62 7.26
N ASN A 254 -17.27 4.42 5.95
CA ASN A 254 -18.40 3.84 5.26
C ASN A 254 -18.51 2.39 5.75
N ASN A 255 -19.52 2.13 6.59
CA ASN A 255 -19.83 0.79 7.10
C ASN A 255 -20.17 -0.20 5.97
N LYS A 256 -20.41 0.30 4.74
CA LYS A 256 -20.67 -0.54 3.58
C LYS A 256 -19.33 -1.00 2.99
N PRO A 257 -19.10 -2.32 2.87
CA PRO A 257 -17.87 -2.84 2.31
C PRO A 257 -17.73 -2.40 0.85
N ARG A 258 -16.65 -1.69 0.53
CA ARG A 258 -16.28 -1.31 -0.84
C ARG A 258 -15.68 -2.49 -1.61
N GLN A 259 -16.35 -3.64 -1.55
CA GLN A 259 -15.96 -4.79 -2.35
C GLN A 259 -16.52 -4.60 -3.76
N MET A 260 -15.69 -4.89 -4.76
CA MET A 260 -16.14 -5.04 -6.14
C MET A 260 -17.04 -6.28 -6.22
N ARG A 261 -18.30 -6.16 -5.82
CA ARG A 261 -19.31 -7.21 -5.80
C ARG A 261 -20.63 -6.63 -6.25
N VAL A 262 -21.49 -7.48 -6.79
CA VAL A 262 -22.90 -7.12 -7.01
C VAL A 262 -23.54 -6.92 -5.64
N ASN A 263 -23.77 -5.68 -5.25
CA ASN A 263 -24.44 -5.35 -4.00
C ASN A 263 -25.95 -5.24 -4.23
N PHE A 264 -26.65 -6.35 -4.02
CA PHE A 264 -28.11 -6.41 -4.19
C PHE A 264 -28.86 -5.57 -3.15
N GLU A 265 -28.30 -5.40 -1.96
CA GLU A 265 -28.89 -4.62 -0.87
C GLU A 265 -28.85 -3.13 -1.23
N LEU A 266 -27.69 -2.62 -1.66
CA LEU A 266 -27.55 -1.24 -2.13
C LEU A 266 -28.42 -0.97 -3.36
N ALA A 267 -28.49 -1.92 -4.30
CA ALA A 267 -29.37 -1.77 -5.46
C ALA A 267 -30.84 -1.65 -5.02
N GLN A 268 -31.27 -2.43 -4.02
CA GLN A 268 -32.63 -2.36 -3.48
C GLN A 268 -32.88 -1.05 -2.72
N GLU A 269 -31.91 -0.56 -1.94
CA GLU A 269 -31.96 0.75 -1.26
C GLU A 269 -32.07 1.91 -2.24
N GLU A 270 -31.39 1.83 -3.40
CA GLU A 270 -31.43 2.83 -4.47
C GLU A 270 -32.62 2.67 -5.43
N GLY A 271 -33.56 1.75 -5.15
CA GLY A 271 -34.73 1.48 -5.99
C GLY A 271 -34.42 0.82 -7.34
N ARG A 272 -33.23 0.23 -7.49
CA ARG A 272 -32.75 -0.44 -8.71
C ARG A 272 -33.08 -1.93 -8.66
N SER A 273 -33.38 -2.51 -9.82
CA SER A 273 -33.64 -3.96 -9.91
C SER A 273 -32.35 -4.78 -9.77
N LYS A 274 -32.46 -6.03 -9.29
CA LYS A 274 -31.33 -6.97 -9.23
C LYS A 274 -30.67 -7.19 -10.60
N LEU A 275 -31.48 -7.19 -11.65
CA LEU A 275 -31.03 -7.34 -13.04
C LEU A 275 -30.21 -6.14 -13.51
N PHE A 276 -30.63 -4.92 -13.13
CA PHE A 276 -29.86 -3.71 -13.39
C PHE A 276 -28.50 -3.76 -12.69
N ALA A 277 -28.46 -4.16 -11.41
CA ALA A 277 -27.20 -4.28 -10.66
C ALA A 277 -26.21 -5.28 -11.30
N ILE A 278 -26.70 -6.42 -11.79
CA ILE A 278 -25.87 -7.41 -12.50
C ILE A 278 -25.37 -6.83 -13.83
N ALA A 279 -26.25 -6.20 -14.62
CA ALA A 279 -25.89 -5.62 -15.91
C ALA A 279 -24.84 -4.52 -15.74
N THR A 280 -25.03 -3.61 -14.78
CA THR A 280 -24.04 -2.57 -14.45
C THR A 280 -22.72 -3.18 -14.02
N PHE A 281 -22.73 -4.21 -13.18
CA PHE A 281 -21.50 -4.89 -12.75
C PHE A 281 -20.74 -5.51 -13.93
N ILE A 282 -21.44 -6.20 -14.85
CA ILE A 282 -20.82 -6.80 -16.04
C ILE A 282 -20.23 -5.73 -16.95
N LEU A 283 -20.89 -4.58 -17.12
CA LEU A 283 -20.39 -3.47 -17.94
C LEU A 283 -19.19 -2.77 -17.30
N VAL A 284 -19.20 -2.60 -15.98
CA VAL A 284 -18.14 -1.90 -15.23
C VAL A 284 -16.91 -2.78 -15.02
N LEU A 285 -17.05 -4.10 -15.04
CA LEU A 285 -15.94 -5.03 -14.75
C LEU A 285 -14.77 -4.92 -15.75
N PRO A 286 -14.97 -4.90 -17.09
CA PRO A 286 -13.89 -4.66 -18.05
C PRO A 286 -13.25 -3.29 -17.91
N LEU A 287 -14.06 -2.24 -17.67
CA LEU A 287 -13.57 -0.88 -17.41
C LEU A 287 -12.71 -0.84 -16.15
N SER A 288 -13.11 -1.56 -15.10
CA SER A 288 -12.36 -1.66 -13.85
C SER A 288 -11.03 -2.40 -14.06
N PHE A 289 -11.01 -3.45 -14.88
CA PHE A 289 -9.78 -4.14 -15.24
C PHE A 289 -8.79 -3.21 -15.98
N LEU A 290 -9.29 -2.35 -16.86
CA LEU A 290 -8.46 -1.41 -17.62
C LEU A 290 -8.02 -0.18 -16.82
N LEU A 291 -8.93 0.41 -16.03
CA LEU A 291 -8.73 1.67 -15.32
C LEU A 291 -8.23 1.50 -13.88
N ARG A 292 -8.49 0.35 -13.25
CA ARG A 292 -8.09 0.02 -11.87
C ARG A 292 -7.61 -1.44 -11.74
N PRO A 293 -6.60 -1.86 -12.53
CA PRO A 293 -6.08 -3.22 -12.50
C PRO A 293 -5.52 -3.64 -11.14
N ALA A 294 -5.05 -2.69 -10.31
CA ALA A 294 -4.61 -2.97 -8.94
C ALA A 294 -5.78 -3.53 -8.10
N ASP A 295 -6.90 -2.81 -8.05
CA ASP A 295 -8.10 -3.23 -7.31
C ASP A 295 -8.67 -4.53 -7.87
N PHE A 296 -8.72 -4.66 -9.20
CA PHE A 296 -9.14 -5.89 -9.85
C PHE A 296 -8.24 -7.07 -9.46
N SER A 297 -6.91 -6.89 -9.48
CA SER A 297 -5.95 -7.93 -9.10
C SER A 297 -6.09 -8.35 -7.64
N LEU A 298 -6.41 -7.41 -6.75
CA LEU A 298 -6.68 -7.71 -5.34
C LEU A 298 -7.98 -8.46 -5.18
N TRP A 299 -9.00 -8.08 -5.94
CA TRP A 299 -10.29 -8.73 -5.91
C TRP A 299 -10.22 -10.19 -6.39
N CYS A 300 -9.62 -10.44 -7.55
CA CYS A 300 -9.63 -11.74 -8.21
C CYS A 300 -8.60 -12.75 -7.68
N ASN A 301 -7.65 -12.32 -6.85
CA ASN A 301 -6.57 -13.20 -6.40
C ASN A 301 -7.08 -14.29 -5.42
N PRO A 302 -6.85 -15.58 -5.71
CA PRO A 302 -7.26 -16.67 -4.83
C PRO A 302 -6.29 -16.90 -3.65
N LEU A 303 -5.06 -16.42 -3.72
CA LEU A 303 -4.01 -16.61 -2.71
C LEU A 303 -4.01 -15.49 -1.66
N LYS A 304 -5.13 -15.43 -0.93
CA LYS A 304 -5.35 -14.51 0.20
C LYS A 304 -5.07 -15.24 1.50
N HIS A 305 -4.10 -14.76 2.28
CA HIS A 305 -3.87 -15.26 3.63
C HIS A 305 -5.01 -14.85 4.55
N LYS A 306 -5.43 -15.67 5.50
CA LYS A 306 -6.41 -15.24 6.50
C LYS A 306 -5.66 -14.80 7.76
N TRP A 307 -6.26 -13.88 8.52
CA TRP A 307 -5.79 -13.62 9.86
C TRP A 307 -5.86 -14.91 10.68
N PRO A 308 -4.85 -15.19 11.54
CA PRO A 308 -4.95 -16.26 12.51
C PRO A 308 -6.15 -16.06 13.44
N GLU A 309 -6.73 -17.16 13.93
CA GLU A 309 -7.95 -17.13 14.76
C GLU A 309 -7.78 -16.27 16.02
N GLN A 310 -6.58 -16.25 16.60
CA GLN A 310 -6.25 -15.46 17.78
C GLN A 310 -6.54 -13.97 17.57
N VAL A 311 -6.28 -13.43 16.36
CA VAL A 311 -6.55 -12.02 16.06
C VAL A 311 -8.05 -11.75 16.02
N HIS A 312 -8.85 -12.71 15.56
CA HIS A 312 -10.32 -12.57 15.59
C HIS A 312 -10.87 -12.59 17.01
N GLU A 313 -10.26 -13.40 17.90
CA GLU A 313 -10.62 -13.44 19.32
C GLU A 313 -10.27 -12.12 20.02
N TRP A 314 -9.06 -11.60 19.82
CA TRP A 314 -8.62 -10.34 20.45
C TRP A 314 -9.40 -9.12 19.97
N THR A 315 -9.79 -9.10 18.70
CA THR A 315 -10.54 -7.99 18.09
C THR A 315 -12.05 -8.14 18.21
N GLY A 316 -12.54 -9.32 18.63
CA GLY A 316 -13.96 -9.64 18.72
C GLY A 316 -14.71 -9.64 17.38
N LYS A 317 -14.00 -9.53 16.25
CA LYS A 317 -14.59 -9.50 14.89
C LYS A 317 -13.83 -10.44 13.94
N ARG A 318 -14.57 -11.36 13.32
CA ARG A 318 -14.05 -12.21 12.23
C ARG A 318 -13.96 -11.40 10.95
N CYS A 319 -12.73 -11.16 10.50
CA CYS A 319 -12.46 -10.06 9.59
C CYS A 319 -11.18 -10.31 8.79
N ASN A 320 -11.33 -10.76 7.54
CA ASN A 320 -10.23 -11.14 6.63
C ASN A 320 -10.22 -10.25 5.38
N TRP A 321 -9.79 -9.00 5.53
CA TRP A 321 -9.69 -8.04 4.43
C TRP A 321 -8.31 -8.03 3.78
N HIS A 322 -8.28 -7.69 2.49
CA HIS A 322 -7.11 -7.59 1.62
C HIS A 322 -7.21 -6.37 0.72
#